data_AF-A0A1V9ZS37-F1
#
_entry.id   AF-A0A1V9ZS37-F1
#
_cell.length_a   1.000
_cell.length_b   1.000
_cell.length_c   1.000
_cell.angle_alpha   90.00
_cell.angle_beta   90.00
_cell.angle_gamma   90.00
#
_symmetry.space_group_name_H-M   'P 1'
#
loop_
_entity.id
_entity.type
_entity.pdbx_description
1 polymer ?
#
loop_
_entity_poly.entity_id
_entity_poly.type
_entity_poly.pdbx_seq_one_letter_code
_entity_poly.pdbx_strand_id
1 'polypeptide(L)'
;MSVDAFLIGTWESTEAFGNTALDWSEDVKAGKAVLRLTFGADGRVQFAIAQSARTYAHVLPPDSSFNCHDGRLTMQGDPSGLEWHYQKEDESSLRLRLVGAKRFGRCNGVDNIYLRRVA
;
A
#
# COMPACT_ATOMS: atom_id res chain seq x y z
N MET A 1 -1.07 15.39 -13.47
CA MET A 1 -1.02 14.62 -12.21
C MET A 1 -2.46 14.45 -11.77
N SER A 2 -2.92 13.22 -11.60
CA SER A 2 -4.29 12.93 -11.15
C SER A 2 -4.21 12.40 -9.74
N VAL A 3 -4.74 13.15 -8.79
CA VAL A 3 -4.87 12.77 -7.38
C VAL A 3 -6.35 12.68 -7.04
N ASP A 4 -6.72 11.65 -6.29
CA ASP A 4 -8.08 11.46 -5.80
C ASP A 4 -8.17 12.08 -4.41
N ALA A 5 -9.10 13.03 -4.24
CA ALA A 5 -9.33 13.71 -2.97
C ALA A 5 -9.65 12.72 -1.83
N PHE A 6 -10.26 11.57 -2.16
CA PHE A 6 -10.51 10.52 -1.18
C PHE A 6 -9.22 9.95 -0.59
N LEU A 7 -8.12 9.86 -1.33
CA LEU A 7 -6.88 9.27 -0.82
C LEU A 7 -6.11 10.21 0.11
N ILE A 8 -6.31 11.52 -0.01
CA ILE A 8 -5.54 12.52 0.73
C ILE A 8 -5.73 12.35 2.24
N GLY A 9 -4.63 12.27 2.98
CA GLY A 9 -4.59 12.01 4.42
C GLY A 9 -3.71 10.82 4.79
N THR A 10 -3.74 10.44 6.07
CA THR A 10 -2.99 9.29 6.59
C THR A 10 -3.88 8.08 6.79
N TRP A 11 -3.36 6.91 6.43
CA TRP A 11 -4.05 5.62 6.45
C TRP A 11 -3.20 4.57 7.15
N GLU A 12 -3.82 3.74 7.98
CA GLU A 12 -3.17 2.63 8.67
C GLU A 12 -3.86 1.30 8.41
N SER A 13 -3.08 0.26 8.15
CA SER A 13 -3.62 -1.09 7.97
C SER A 13 -4.26 -1.62 9.25
N THR A 14 -5.48 -2.15 9.11
CA THR A 14 -6.20 -2.83 10.19
C THR A 14 -6.18 -4.35 10.04
N GLU A 15 -6.27 -4.83 8.80
CA GLU A 15 -6.30 -6.25 8.47
C GLU A 15 -5.77 -6.47 7.05
N ALA A 16 -5.21 -7.66 6.81
CA ALA A 16 -4.77 -8.05 5.47
C ALA A 16 -5.00 -9.54 5.24
N PHE A 17 -5.19 -9.91 3.97
CA PHE A 17 -5.37 -11.28 3.51
C PHE A 17 -4.72 -11.46 2.15
N GLY A 18 -4.28 -12.67 1.84
CA GLY A 18 -3.75 -13.00 0.53
C GLY A 18 -2.49 -13.84 0.58
N ASN A 19 -1.81 -13.90 -0.55
CA ASN A 19 -0.70 -14.82 -0.79
C ASN A 19 0.45 -14.19 -1.59
N THR A 20 0.60 -12.86 -1.59
CA THR A 20 1.86 -12.28 -2.10
C THR A 20 3.00 -12.66 -1.15
N ALA A 21 4.17 -12.97 -1.69
CA ALA A 21 5.34 -13.36 -0.90
C ALA A 21 6.16 -12.15 -0.43
N LEU A 22 5.52 -11.01 -0.17
CA LEU A 22 6.21 -9.82 0.34
C LEU A 22 6.31 -9.89 1.85
N ASP A 23 7.53 -9.81 2.38
CA ASP A 23 7.80 -9.96 3.81
C ASP A 23 6.98 -9.01 4.70
N TRP A 24 6.83 -7.75 4.28
CA TRP A 24 6.08 -6.77 5.06
C TRP A 24 4.57 -7.02 4.99
N SER A 25 4.04 -7.49 3.87
CA SER A 25 2.61 -7.77 3.76
C SER A 25 2.24 -9.03 4.54
N GLU A 26 3.11 -10.04 4.58
CA GLU A 26 2.99 -11.20 5.46
C GLU A 26 2.94 -10.80 6.95
N ASP A 27 3.77 -9.85 7.37
CA ASP A 27 3.72 -9.38 8.76
C ASP A 27 2.48 -8.55 9.07
N VAL A 28 1.97 -7.77 8.12
CA VAL A 28 0.69 -7.06 8.27
C VAL A 28 -0.45 -8.09 8.41
N LYS A 29 -0.47 -9.16 7.60
CA LYS A 29 -1.43 -10.27 7.72
C LYS A 29 -1.34 -10.97 9.08
N ALA A 30 -0.13 -11.14 9.60
CA ALA A 30 0.11 -11.76 10.90
C ALA A 30 -0.13 -10.82 12.09
N GLY A 31 -0.53 -9.56 11.87
CA GLY A 31 -0.68 -8.56 12.94
C GLY A 31 0.64 -8.18 13.63
N LYS A 32 1.77 -8.46 12.98
CA LYS A 32 3.13 -8.16 13.47
C LYS A 32 3.64 -6.81 12.97
N ALA A 33 2.97 -6.24 11.97
CA ALA A 33 3.30 -4.96 11.41
C ALA A 33 2.07 -4.09 11.11
N VAL A 34 2.25 -2.77 11.17
CA VAL A 34 1.24 -1.78 10.72
C VAL A 34 1.81 -0.98 9.57
N LEU A 35 1.20 -1.12 8.39
CA LEU A 35 1.46 -0.26 7.24
C LEU A 35 0.80 1.09 7.47
N ARG A 36 1.56 2.18 7.30
CA ARG A 36 1.08 3.56 7.28
C ARG A 36 1.40 4.20 5.93
N LEU A 37 0.40 4.82 5.32
CA LEU A 37 0.53 5.60 4.08
C LEU A 37 -0.01 7.01 4.30
N THR A 38 0.76 8.03 3.93
CA THR A 38 0.29 9.43 3.95
C THR A 38 0.31 10.00 2.55
N PHE A 39 -0.86 10.29 1.98
CA PHE A 39 -0.99 10.87 0.64
C PHE A 39 -1.19 12.39 0.73
N GLY A 40 -0.33 13.13 0.05
CA GLY A 40 -0.38 14.59 -0.08
C GLY A 40 -1.13 15.03 -1.33
N ALA A 41 -1.80 16.19 -1.25
CA ALA A 41 -2.50 16.81 -2.39
C ALA A 41 -1.54 17.28 -3.49
N ASP A 42 -0.24 17.39 -3.18
CA ASP A 42 0.86 17.64 -4.10
C ASP A 42 1.30 16.37 -4.86
N GLY A 43 0.62 15.24 -4.62
CA GLY A 43 0.91 13.96 -5.23
C GLY A 43 2.15 13.26 -4.68
N ARG A 44 2.58 13.62 -3.45
CA ARG A 44 3.55 12.85 -2.68
C ARG A 44 2.88 11.78 -1.83
N VAL A 45 3.59 10.67 -1.62
CA VAL A 45 3.16 9.61 -0.72
C VAL A 45 4.31 9.28 0.22
N GLN A 46 4.01 9.15 1.51
CA GLN A 46 4.94 8.61 2.48
C GLN A 46 4.56 7.16 2.78
N PHE A 47 5.55 6.26 2.72
CA PHE A 47 5.40 4.86 3.06
C PHE A 47 6.16 4.55 4.34
N ALA A 48 5.48 4.00 5.34
CA ALA A 48 6.11 3.56 6.57
C ALA A 48 5.51 2.25 7.06
N ILE A 49 6.34 1.40 7.66
CA ILE A 49 5.85 0.36 8.55
C ILE A 49 5.94 0.94 9.97
N ALA A 50 4.84 1.52 10.45
CA ALA A 50 4.77 2.34 11.67
C ALA A 50 5.03 1.51 12.94
N GLN A 51 4.70 0.22 12.91
CA GLN A 51 4.98 -0.73 13.99
C GLN A 51 5.57 -1.98 13.34
N SER A 52 6.79 -2.36 13.71
CA SER A 52 7.40 -3.65 13.37
C SER A 52 8.65 -3.88 14.22
N ALA A 53 9.01 -5.14 14.45
CA ALA A 53 10.27 -5.53 15.09
C ALA A 53 11.43 -5.74 14.09
N ARG A 54 11.19 -5.62 12.77
CA ARG A 54 12.20 -5.85 11.73
C ARG A 54 12.18 -4.80 10.62
N THR A 55 13.26 -4.76 9.85
CA THR A 55 13.41 -3.96 8.63
C THR A 55 13.08 -4.81 7.40
N TYR A 56 12.56 -4.19 6.34
CA TYR A 56 12.11 -4.86 5.12
C TYR A 56 12.88 -4.37 3.90
N ALA A 57 13.19 -5.26 2.97
CA ALA A 57 13.97 -4.93 1.77
C ALA A 57 13.13 -4.40 0.60
N HIS A 58 11.88 -4.88 0.47
CA HIS A 58 10.99 -4.57 -0.66
C HIS A 58 9.89 -3.59 -0.25
N VAL A 59 10.30 -2.45 0.29
CA VAL A 59 9.40 -1.34 0.63
C VAL A 59 9.55 -0.21 -0.37
N LEU A 60 8.47 0.54 -0.56
CA LEU A 60 8.55 1.82 -1.25
C LEU A 60 9.57 2.72 -0.55
N PRO A 61 10.26 3.61 -1.30
CA PRO A 61 11.02 4.68 -0.67
C PRO A 61 10.14 5.43 0.35
N PRO A 62 10.67 5.79 1.53
CA PRO A 62 9.88 6.42 2.59
C PRO A 62 9.13 7.67 2.12
N ASP A 63 9.71 8.42 1.19
CA ASP A 63 9.08 9.50 0.46
C ASP A 63 9.09 9.18 -1.03
N SER A 64 7.91 9.17 -1.65
CA SER A 64 7.75 8.98 -3.08
C SER A 64 6.66 9.88 -3.66
N SER A 65 6.41 9.77 -4.96
CA SER A 65 5.27 10.37 -5.63
C SER A 65 4.29 9.29 -6.08
N PHE A 66 3.02 9.66 -6.13
CA PHE A 66 1.97 8.77 -6.60
C PHE A 66 1.10 9.46 -7.65
N ASN A 67 0.44 8.65 -8.46
CA ASN A 67 -0.68 9.07 -9.31
C ASN A 67 -1.79 8.04 -9.20
N CYS A 68 -3.02 8.47 -9.37
CA CYS A 68 -4.16 7.56 -9.43
C CYS A 68 -5.06 7.83 -10.65
N HIS A 69 -5.58 6.74 -11.21
CA HIS A 69 -6.51 6.77 -12.33
C HIS A 69 -7.35 5.49 -12.31
N ASP A 70 -8.67 5.62 -12.37
CA ASP A 70 -9.60 4.49 -12.51
C ASP A 70 -9.36 3.37 -11.47
N GLY A 71 -9.28 3.73 -10.18
CA GLY A 71 -9.05 2.78 -9.09
C GLY A 71 -7.65 2.16 -9.05
N ARG A 72 -6.71 2.63 -9.88
CA ARG A 72 -5.30 2.20 -9.87
C ARG A 72 -4.42 3.26 -9.24
N LEU A 73 -3.43 2.80 -8.49
CA LEU A 73 -2.35 3.59 -7.92
C LEU A 73 -1.04 3.24 -8.63
N THR A 74 -0.33 4.28 -9.07
CA THR A 74 1.05 4.15 -9.54
C THR A 74 1.95 4.83 -8.53
N MET A 75 2.69 4.02 -7.77
CA MET A 75 3.69 4.49 -6.81
C MET A 75 5.04 4.56 -7.51
N GLN A 76 5.62 5.75 -7.61
CA GLN A 76 6.91 5.92 -8.28
C GLN A 76 8.03 5.25 -7.46
N GLY A 77 9.01 4.67 -8.13
CA GLY A 77 10.14 4.02 -7.46
C GLY A 77 9.80 2.74 -6.69
N ASP A 78 8.59 2.16 -6.84
CA ASP A 78 8.26 0.85 -6.28
C ASP A 78 9.16 -0.25 -6.88
N PRO A 79 10.07 -0.88 -6.08
CA PRO A 79 10.93 -1.93 -6.58
C PRO A 79 10.22 -3.30 -6.63
N SER A 80 9.05 -3.45 -5.99
CA SER A 80 8.33 -4.72 -5.91
C SER A 80 7.66 -5.10 -7.24
N GLY A 81 7.41 -4.09 -8.08
CA GLY A 81 6.68 -4.23 -9.33
C GLY A 81 5.19 -4.48 -9.15
N LEU A 82 4.63 -4.41 -7.94
CA LEU A 82 3.22 -4.62 -7.70
C LEU A 82 2.33 -3.69 -8.54
N GLU A 83 1.20 -4.22 -9.00
CA GLU A 83 0.08 -3.36 -9.41
C GLU A 83 -0.72 -3.02 -8.17
N TRP A 84 -0.80 -1.72 -7.86
CA TRP A 84 -1.56 -1.21 -6.74
C TRP A 84 -2.94 -0.79 -7.21
N HIS A 85 -3.98 -1.34 -6.60
CA HIS A 85 -5.35 -0.91 -6.78
C HIS A 85 -5.89 -0.37 -5.47
N TYR A 86 -6.81 0.59 -5.56
CA TYR A 86 -7.52 1.11 -4.40
C TYR A 86 -9.02 1.08 -4.63
N GLN A 87 -9.74 0.87 -3.54
CA GLN A 87 -11.19 0.98 -3.52
C GLN A 87 -11.62 1.70 -2.24
N LYS A 88 -12.52 2.67 -2.41
CA LYS A 88 -13.25 3.29 -1.31
C LYS A 88 -14.30 2.29 -0.82
N GLU A 89 -14.20 1.85 0.43
CA GLU A 89 -15.23 1.03 1.08
C GLU A 89 -16.24 1.96 1.78
N ASP A 90 -15.75 2.95 2.53
CA ASP A 90 -16.53 4.06 3.11
C ASP A 90 -15.67 5.34 3.20
N GLU A 91 -16.12 6.39 3.89
CA GLU A 91 -15.38 7.66 4.00
C GLU A 91 -14.06 7.56 4.77
N SER A 92 -13.95 6.57 5.65
CA SER A 92 -12.84 6.31 6.55
C SER A 92 -12.12 4.98 6.29
N SER A 93 -12.61 4.18 5.34
CA SER A 93 -12.11 2.84 5.02
C SER A 93 -11.67 2.73 3.56
N LEU A 94 -10.42 2.30 3.39
CA LEU A 94 -9.73 2.11 2.12
C LEU A 94 -9.31 0.65 2.00
N ARG A 95 -9.56 0.04 0.85
CA ARG A 95 -8.98 -1.26 0.51
C ARG A 95 -7.91 -1.09 -0.55
N LEU A 96 -6.70 -1.54 -0.25
CA LEU A 96 -5.63 -1.72 -1.23
C LEU A 96 -5.62 -3.17 -1.69
N ARG A 97 -5.64 -3.36 -3.01
CA ARG A 97 -5.44 -4.67 -3.63
C ARG A 97 -4.11 -4.66 -4.37
N LEU A 98 -3.16 -5.44 -3.89
CA LEU A 98 -1.81 -5.57 -4.42
C LEU A 98 -1.76 -6.82 -5.29
N VAL A 99 -1.45 -6.66 -6.56
CA VAL A 99 -1.32 -7.79 -7.49
C VAL A 99 0.14 -7.96 -7.85
N GLY A 100 0.65 -9.16 -7.60
CA GLY A 100 2.02 -9.55 -7.95
C GLY A 100 2.29 -9.37 -9.44
N ALA A 101 3.31 -8.57 -9.78
CA ALA A 101 3.82 -8.54 -11.14
C ALA A 101 4.79 -9.69 -11.41
N LYS A 102 4.69 -10.19 -12.64
CA LYS A 102 5.49 -11.26 -13.26
C LYS A 102 7.01 -11.12 -13.19
N ARG A 103 7.58 -10.01 -12.70
CA ARG A 103 8.98 -9.65 -12.95
C ARG A 103 10.02 -10.56 -12.27
N PHE A 104 9.62 -11.33 -11.25
CA PHE A 104 10.48 -12.33 -10.58
C PHE A 104 9.92 -13.77 -10.64
N GLY A 105 9.04 -14.08 -11.60
CA GLY A 105 8.65 -15.46 -11.94
C GLY A 105 7.93 -16.30 -10.87
N ARG A 106 7.66 -15.77 -9.66
CA ARG A 106 7.08 -16.55 -8.55
C ARG A 106 5.93 -15.91 -7.79
N CYS A 107 5.60 -14.64 -8.03
CA CYS A 107 4.54 -13.95 -7.30
C CYS A 107 3.32 -13.71 -8.19
N ASN A 108 2.45 -14.72 -8.30
CA ASN A 108 1.08 -14.57 -8.83
C ASN A 108 0.08 -14.21 -7.71
N GLY A 109 0.59 -13.75 -6.57
CA GLY A 109 -0.20 -13.53 -5.38
C GLY A 109 -1.04 -12.27 -5.49
N VAL A 110 -2.13 -12.25 -4.74
CA VAL A 110 -2.96 -11.07 -4.53
C VAL A 110 -3.09 -10.87 -3.03
N ASP A 111 -2.76 -9.68 -2.55
CA ASP A 111 -3.05 -9.27 -1.19
C ASP A 111 -4.15 -8.19 -1.20
N ASN A 112 -5.06 -8.28 -0.26
CA ASN A 112 -5.97 -7.21 0.10
C ASN A 112 -5.56 -6.71 1.47
N ILE A 113 -5.28 -5.41 1.58
CA ILE A 113 -4.96 -4.72 2.81
C ILE A 113 -6.07 -3.70 3.04
N TYR A 114 -6.73 -3.79 4.19
CA TYR A 114 -7.73 -2.82 4.60
C TYR A 114 -7.05 -1.80 5.50
N LEU A 115 -7.33 -0.53 5.22
CA LEU A 115 -6.78 0.60 5.93
C LEU A 115 -7.90 1.48 6.46
N ARG A 116 -7.65 2.08 7.62
CA ARG A 116 -8.47 3.15 8.16
C ARG A 116 -7.74 4.47 8.16
N ARG A 117 -8.50 5.53 7.92
CA ARG A 117 -8.03 6.89 8.04
C ARG A 117 -7.67 7.18 9.49
N VAL A 118 -6.47 7.71 9.71
CA VAL A 118 -6.00 8.16 11.02
C VAL A 118 -5.59 9.63 10.84
N ALA A 119 -6.20 10.51 11.64
CA ALA A 119 -6.00 11.97 11.69
C ALA A 119 -5.23 12.63 10.51
#